data_AF-A0A416MDW8-F1
#
_entry.id   AF-A0A416MDW8-F1
#
_cell.length_a   1.000
_cell.length_b   1.000
_cell.length_c   1.000
_cell.angle_alpha   90.00
_cell.angle_beta   90.00
_cell.angle_gamma   90.00
#
_symmetry.space_group_name_H-M   'P 1'
#
loop_
_entity.id
_entity.type
_entity.pdbx_description
1 polymer ?
#
loop_
_entity_poly.entity_id
_entity_poly.type
_entity_poly.pdbx_seq_one_letter_code
_entity_poly.pdbx_strand_id
1 'polypeptide(L)'
;MNEYLENRLNKLAVYQQLKNNCEKSNQYNVLTLVSEIGTFAVERLKTVIKNMPEFTLHDDTHIFNMLSIIGKLISQENMRRLSTPDLFMLIISVFLHDIGMAPDEKYILAWKNQLSEEEYDEELKEERQKFSRFRLTYEHQLADIERLRTEQEFSKAQLLEDYIVTEYIRITHSTRAREIIAKYWSGKIIYQDTDLTDALATICFSHNESYTYLLQMETFRVCGQDEYLCIPFVATVLRLADIIDFDPKRTPSVLFSHLAVKNPVSLREWKKHQSINAWTISPRMLLFSAQCEHPAIEATILDFCDQIDEELKKGTVILSNLSNKGMDIDIGAYKIPLPPQVDRRKIQAKKDIISGKPIYRYHDTKFSLSKKQIIDLLMGTKLYGKPEVALRELLQNSIDACLLRKKLSELWRIEYTPKVKVSLYTKNNVDYLRVSDNGIGMNQHIIDNYYTNVGCSYYSSREFNELMVSFESSFTPISRFGIGILSCFMVCDSMEVTTRRIREKFECDEALHISIEVMKVFL
;
A
#
# COMPACT_ATOMS: atom_id res chain seq x y z
N MET A 1 13.67 31.48 5.05
CA MET A 1 13.40 30.60 3.90
C MET A 1 14.61 30.61 2.98
N ASN A 2 15.06 29.46 2.46
CA ASN A 2 16.02 29.47 1.37
C ASN A 2 15.36 30.16 0.16
N GLU A 3 16.00 31.18 -0.42
CA GLU A 3 15.46 31.99 -1.52
C GLU A 3 14.98 31.13 -2.70
N TYR A 4 15.62 29.96 -2.89
CA TYR A 4 15.18 28.95 -3.86
C TYR A 4 13.78 28.38 -3.59
N LEU A 5 13.51 27.96 -2.34
CA LEU A 5 12.23 27.37 -1.93
C LEU A 5 11.09 28.38 -2.08
N GLU A 6 11.32 29.61 -1.65
CA GLU A 6 10.37 30.71 -1.78
C GLU A 6 10.00 30.98 -3.24
N ASN A 7 11.01 31.08 -4.11
CA ASN A 7 10.82 31.32 -5.53
C ASN A 7 10.06 30.19 -6.24
N ARG A 8 10.23 28.94 -5.80
CA ARG A 8 9.48 27.79 -6.31
C ARG A 8 8.02 27.84 -5.84
N LEU A 9 7.80 28.08 -4.54
CA LEU A 9 6.47 28.15 -3.94
C LEU A 9 5.62 29.28 -4.54
N ASN A 10 6.21 30.46 -4.76
CA ASN A 10 5.51 31.62 -5.33
C ASN A 10 4.96 31.40 -6.75
N LYS A 11 5.39 30.35 -7.46
CA LYS A 11 4.86 29.99 -8.79
C LYS A 11 3.63 29.07 -8.72
N LEU A 12 3.29 28.55 -7.55
CA LEU A 12 2.24 27.56 -7.37
C LEU A 12 0.91 28.23 -7.01
N ALA A 13 -0.15 27.89 -7.73
CA ALA A 13 -1.49 28.44 -7.52
C ALA A 13 -2.00 28.23 -6.07
N VAL A 14 -1.76 27.03 -5.52
CA VAL A 14 -2.19 26.66 -4.15
C VAL A 14 -1.51 27.55 -3.10
N TYR A 15 -0.21 27.81 -3.25
CA TYR A 15 0.55 28.66 -2.33
C TYR A 15 0.19 30.14 -2.48
N GLN A 16 -0.03 30.62 -3.71
CA GLN A 16 -0.53 31.98 -3.94
C GLN A 16 -1.90 32.19 -3.28
N GLN A 17 -2.79 31.21 -3.36
CA GLN A 17 -4.09 31.29 -2.69
C GLN A 17 -3.96 31.24 -1.16
N LEU A 18 -3.07 30.39 -0.61
CA LEU A 18 -2.77 30.38 0.83
C LEU A 18 -2.27 31.76 1.29
N LYS A 19 -1.32 32.36 0.57
CA LYS A 19 -0.79 33.68 0.88
C LYS A 19 -1.88 34.75 0.89
N ASN A 20 -2.76 34.75 -0.11
CA ASN A 20 -3.90 35.66 -0.19
C ASN A 20 -4.86 35.47 1.01
N ASN A 21 -5.08 34.24 1.47
CA ASN A 21 -5.93 33.97 2.63
C ASN A 21 -5.27 34.47 3.92
N CYS A 22 -3.98 34.16 4.13
CA CYS A 22 -3.20 34.62 5.28
C CYS A 22 -3.13 36.15 5.38
N GLU A 23 -3.00 36.85 4.25
CA GLU A 23 -3.00 38.32 4.20
C GLU A 23 -4.36 38.92 4.62
N LYS A 24 -5.48 38.23 4.35
CA LYS A 24 -6.82 38.68 4.76
C LYS A 24 -7.12 38.39 6.23
N SER A 25 -6.62 37.28 6.76
CA SER A 25 -6.89 36.81 8.13
C SER A 25 -5.78 37.16 9.14
N ASN A 26 -4.73 37.87 8.71
CA ASN A 26 -3.53 38.18 9.50
C ASN A 26 -2.79 36.94 10.08
N GLN A 27 -2.92 35.77 9.43
CA GLN A 27 -2.33 34.50 9.85
C GLN A 27 -0.95 34.27 9.19
N TYR A 28 0.00 35.19 9.38
CA TYR A 28 1.33 35.10 8.75
C TYR A 28 2.22 33.99 9.32
N ASN A 29 1.97 33.55 10.55
CA ASN A 29 2.63 32.40 11.18
C ASN A 29 2.52 31.11 10.33
N VAL A 30 1.41 30.93 9.62
CA VAL A 30 1.18 29.78 8.73
C VAL A 30 2.22 29.73 7.61
N LEU A 31 2.55 30.88 7.00
CA LEU A 31 3.55 30.95 5.92
C LEU A 31 4.96 30.64 6.45
N THR A 32 5.27 31.07 7.68
CA THR A 32 6.53 30.74 8.36
C THR A 32 6.63 29.22 8.57
N LEU A 33 5.57 28.58 9.06
CA LEU A 33 5.54 27.12 9.25
C LEU A 33 5.72 26.36 7.94
N VAL A 34 5.08 26.80 6.84
CA VAL A 34 5.30 26.20 5.51
C VAL A 34 6.77 26.27 5.10
N SER A 35 7.44 27.41 5.33
CA SER A 35 8.87 27.55 5.03
C SER A 35 9.74 26.62 5.88
N GLU A 36 9.48 26.55 7.18
CA GLU A 36 10.25 25.71 8.12
C GLU A 36 10.10 24.23 7.79
N ILE A 37 8.86 23.77 7.63
CA ILE A 37 8.54 22.38 7.25
C ILE A 37 9.11 22.06 5.88
N GLY A 38 8.94 22.95 4.90
CA GLY A 38 9.44 22.74 3.55
C GLY A 38 10.97 22.64 3.50
N THR A 39 11.69 23.45 4.28
CA THR A 39 13.15 23.37 4.38
C THR A 39 13.58 22.05 5.01
N PHE A 40 12.97 21.68 6.15
CA PHE A 40 13.22 20.41 6.83
C PHE A 40 12.99 19.20 5.90
N ALA A 41 11.87 19.18 5.19
CA ALA A 41 11.50 18.08 4.30
C ALA A 41 12.47 17.95 3.11
N VAL A 42 12.75 19.06 2.41
CA VAL A 42 13.63 19.06 1.23
C VAL A 42 15.06 18.64 1.59
N GLU A 43 15.58 19.08 2.75
CA GLU A 43 16.91 18.68 3.19
C GLU A 43 16.98 17.18 3.52
N ARG A 44 15.96 16.66 4.19
CA ARG A 44 15.91 15.26 4.59
C ARG A 44 15.70 14.32 3.41
N LEU A 45 14.80 14.64 2.48
CA LEU A 45 14.48 13.80 1.31
C LEU A 45 15.64 13.67 0.32
N LYS A 46 16.60 14.60 0.30
CA LYS A 46 17.86 14.44 -0.47
C LYS A 46 18.65 13.20 -0.05
N THR A 47 18.46 12.69 1.17
CA THR A 47 19.15 11.50 1.66
C THR A 47 18.55 10.18 1.16
N VAL A 48 17.37 10.19 0.53
CA VAL A 48 16.73 8.97 -0.02
C VAL A 48 17.66 8.26 -1.00
N ILE A 49 18.30 9.00 -1.92
CA ILE A 49 19.21 8.42 -2.93
C ILE A 49 20.45 7.79 -2.29
N LYS A 50 20.92 8.29 -1.14
CA LYS A 50 22.08 7.71 -0.43
C LYS A 50 21.76 6.28 0.01
N ASN A 51 20.52 6.03 0.44
CA ASN A 51 20.11 4.79 1.08
C ASN A 51 19.39 3.84 0.10
N MET A 52 18.75 4.40 -0.92
CA MET A 52 17.97 3.70 -1.95
C MET A 52 18.42 4.18 -3.35
N PRO A 53 19.67 3.88 -3.77
CA PRO A 53 20.28 4.50 -4.96
C PRO A 53 19.60 4.10 -6.27
N GLU A 54 18.97 2.92 -6.34
CA GLU A 54 18.27 2.45 -7.53
C GLU A 54 16.80 2.94 -7.59
N PHE A 55 16.33 3.65 -6.58
CA PHE A 55 14.94 4.11 -6.51
C PHE A 55 14.71 5.38 -7.32
N THR A 56 13.46 5.65 -7.68
CA THR A 56 13.12 6.90 -8.37
C THR A 56 13.36 8.10 -7.44
N LEU A 57 13.55 9.29 -8.03
CA LEU A 57 13.76 10.49 -7.24
C LEU A 57 12.49 10.87 -6.47
N HIS A 58 12.67 11.13 -5.17
CA HIS A 58 11.67 11.66 -4.24
C HIS A 58 12.17 12.99 -3.65
N ASP A 59 12.83 13.80 -4.49
CA ASP A 59 13.43 15.07 -4.09
C ASP A 59 12.45 16.25 -4.23
N ASP A 60 12.96 17.47 -4.15
CA ASP A 60 12.14 18.67 -4.28
C ASP A 60 11.38 18.75 -5.62
N THR A 61 11.88 18.12 -6.69
CA THR A 61 11.18 18.08 -7.98
C THR A 61 9.84 17.38 -7.86
N HIS A 62 9.80 16.24 -7.17
CA HIS A 62 8.57 15.47 -6.92
C HIS A 62 7.57 16.30 -6.10
N ILE A 63 8.00 16.87 -4.97
CA ILE A 63 7.16 17.74 -4.12
C ILE A 63 6.51 18.87 -4.93
N PHE A 64 7.31 19.62 -5.70
CA PHE A 64 6.78 20.76 -6.45
C PHE A 64 5.92 20.35 -7.65
N ASN A 65 6.18 19.19 -8.25
CA ASN A 65 5.31 18.62 -9.28
C ASN A 65 3.95 18.26 -8.68
N MET A 66 3.91 17.60 -7.52
CA MET A 66 2.67 17.29 -6.80
C MET A 66 1.88 18.56 -6.49
N LEU A 67 2.51 19.60 -5.92
CA LEU A 67 1.83 20.87 -5.65
C LEU A 67 1.29 21.54 -6.94
N SER A 68 1.99 21.38 -8.06
CA SER A 68 1.52 21.83 -9.38
C SER A 68 0.33 21.01 -9.88
N ILE A 69 0.32 19.69 -9.66
CA ILE A 69 -0.81 18.80 -9.94
C ILE A 69 -2.03 19.20 -9.11
N ILE A 70 -1.87 19.43 -7.81
CA ILE A 70 -2.93 19.91 -6.92
C ILE A 70 -3.55 21.20 -7.46
N GLY A 71 -2.71 22.14 -7.90
CA GLY A 71 -3.16 23.39 -8.50
C GLY A 71 -3.95 23.25 -9.81
N LYS A 72 -3.83 22.11 -10.50
CA LYS A 72 -4.59 21.77 -11.71
C LYS A 72 -5.81 20.89 -11.43
N LEU A 73 -5.77 20.08 -10.37
CA LEU A 73 -6.89 19.25 -9.90
C LEU A 73 -8.00 20.13 -9.31
N ILE A 74 -7.62 21.11 -8.48
CA ILE A 74 -8.56 22.02 -7.84
C ILE A 74 -8.77 23.24 -8.75
N SER A 75 -10.01 23.48 -9.17
CA SER A 75 -10.33 24.65 -9.99
C SER A 75 -10.02 25.94 -9.21
N GLN A 76 -9.72 27.03 -9.92
CA GLN A 76 -9.50 28.34 -9.29
C GLN A 76 -10.71 28.82 -8.47
N GLU A 77 -11.93 28.45 -8.89
CA GLU A 77 -13.16 28.77 -8.16
C GLU A 77 -13.24 28.00 -6.84
N ASN A 78 -13.06 26.68 -6.88
CA ASN A 78 -13.05 25.83 -5.69
C ASN A 78 -11.92 26.25 -4.73
N MET A 79 -10.72 26.49 -5.26
CA MET A 79 -9.54 26.83 -4.47
C MET A 79 -9.72 28.13 -3.67
N ARG A 80 -10.42 29.13 -4.23
CA ARG A 80 -10.74 30.39 -3.54
C ARG A 80 -11.74 30.22 -2.39
N ARG A 81 -12.51 29.14 -2.39
CA ARG A 81 -13.52 28.80 -1.36
C ARG A 81 -12.94 27.89 -0.26
N LEU A 82 -11.72 27.37 -0.44
CA LEU A 82 -11.04 26.58 0.58
C LEU A 82 -10.58 27.47 1.73
N SER A 83 -10.64 26.90 2.94
CA SER A 83 -10.20 27.57 4.16
C SER A 83 -8.66 27.70 4.21
N THR A 84 -8.15 28.57 5.08
CA THR A 84 -6.70 28.66 5.33
C THR A 84 -6.13 27.32 5.84
N PRO A 85 -6.77 26.61 6.81
CA PRO A 85 -6.36 25.27 7.20
C PRO A 85 -6.30 24.25 6.04
N ASP A 86 -7.29 24.24 5.14
CA ASP A 86 -7.29 23.31 4.00
C ASP A 86 -6.08 23.50 3.10
N LEU A 87 -5.80 24.75 2.70
CA LEU A 87 -4.68 25.10 1.83
C LEU A 87 -3.33 24.85 2.52
N PHE A 88 -3.24 25.18 3.81
CA PHE A 88 -2.05 24.91 4.62
C PHE A 88 -1.74 23.42 4.66
N MET A 89 -2.75 22.59 4.97
CA MET A 89 -2.62 21.15 5.09
C MET A 89 -2.32 20.48 3.75
N LEU A 90 -2.92 20.93 2.64
CA LEU A 90 -2.57 20.47 1.28
C LEU A 90 -1.08 20.66 0.96
N ILE A 91 -0.48 21.75 1.43
CA ILE A 91 0.92 22.05 1.12
C ILE A 91 1.86 21.23 2.02
N ILE A 92 1.65 21.26 3.34
CA ILE A 92 2.57 20.60 4.27
C ILE A 92 2.46 19.08 4.24
N SER A 93 1.30 18.52 3.87
CA SER A 93 1.17 17.07 3.69
C SER A 93 2.01 16.58 2.52
N VAL A 94 2.11 17.33 1.42
CA VAL A 94 2.99 16.98 0.30
C VAL A 94 4.46 16.98 0.74
N PHE A 95 4.88 17.95 1.54
CA PHE A 95 6.25 17.97 2.07
C PHE A 95 6.57 16.77 2.98
N LEU A 96 5.59 16.26 3.73
CA LEU A 96 5.85 15.30 4.82
C LEU A 96 5.35 13.88 4.58
N HIS A 97 4.54 13.59 3.55
CA HIS A 97 3.99 12.24 3.34
C HIS A 97 5.09 11.18 3.13
N ASP A 98 6.10 11.52 2.33
CA ASP A 98 7.22 10.64 2.00
C ASP A 98 8.45 10.81 2.90
N ILE A 99 8.37 11.64 3.95
CA ILE A 99 9.53 11.92 4.81
C ILE A 99 10.10 10.66 5.47
N GLY A 100 9.27 9.63 5.61
CA GLY A 100 9.66 8.31 6.08
C GLY A 100 10.52 7.50 5.12
N MET A 101 10.65 7.89 3.84
CA MET A 101 11.57 7.26 2.87
C MET A 101 13.05 7.59 3.18
N ALA A 102 13.29 8.59 4.04
CA ALA A 102 14.61 9.01 4.50
C ALA A 102 14.82 8.66 5.99
N PRO A 103 15.03 7.38 6.33
CA PRO A 103 15.38 6.99 7.70
C PRO A 103 16.77 7.54 8.08
N ASP A 104 16.99 7.77 9.38
CA ASP A 104 18.31 8.16 9.87
C ASP A 104 19.32 7.03 9.64
N GLU A 105 20.57 7.41 9.34
CA GLU A 105 21.65 6.47 9.01
C GLU A 105 21.89 5.41 10.10
N LYS A 106 21.70 5.78 11.38
CA LYS A 106 21.80 4.85 12.51
C LYS A 106 20.88 3.63 12.38
N TYR A 107 19.64 3.81 11.89
CA TYR A 107 18.71 2.70 11.72
C TYR A 107 19.13 1.79 10.57
N ILE A 108 19.63 2.34 9.47
CA ILE A 108 20.12 1.54 8.33
C ILE A 108 21.32 0.71 8.74
N LEU A 109 22.27 1.30 9.47
CA LEU A 109 23.44 0.58 9.99
C LEU A 109 23.01 -0.54 10.96
N ALA A 110 22.01 -0.28 11.82
CA ALA A 110 21.44 -1.30 12.71
C ALA A 110 20.79 -2.44 11.92
N TRP A 111 19.99 -2.15 10.89
CA TRP A 111 19.36 -3.17 10.04
C TRP A 111 20.39 -4.01 9.28
N LYS A 112 21.50 -3.40 8.85
CA LYS A 112 22.61 -4.07 8.16
C LYS A 112 23.59 -4.78 9.10
N ASN A 113 23.39 -4.71 10.42
CA ASN A 113 24.33 -5.22 11.44
C ASN A 113 25.75 -4.63 11.30
N GLN A 114 25.83 -3.32 11.04
CA GLN A 114 27.09 -2.60 10.82
C GLN A 114 27.52 -1.70 11.99
N LEU A 115 26.76 -1.72 13.09
CA LEU A 115 27.10 -1.01 14.34
C LEU A 115 27.86 -1.95 15.30
N SER A 116 28.73 -1.38 16.14
CA SER A 116 29.32 -2.10 17.27
C SER A 116 28.30 -2.31 18.39
N GLU A 117 28.54 -3.29 19.27
CA GLU A 117 27.61 -3.63 20.36
C GLU A 117 27.38 -2.45 21.33
N GLU A 118 28.37 -1.55 21.48
CA GLU A 118 28.27 -0.36 22.32
C GLU A 118 27.40 0.76 21.71
N GLU A 119 27.18 0.75 20.40
CA GLU A 119 26.38 1.75 19.68
C GLU A 119 24.87 1.47 19.74
N TYR A 120 24.46 0.28 20.18
CA TYR A 120 23.06 -0.10 20.29
C TYR A 120 22.41 0.43 21.58
N ASP A 121 21.60 1.47 21.43
CA ASP A 121 20.58 1.83 22.43
C ASP A 121 19.35 0.89 22.34
N GLU A 122 18.45 0.99 23.32
CA GLU A 122 17.23 0.14 23.36
C GLU A 122 16.32 0.37 22.14
N GLU A 123 16.27 1.59 21.61
CA GLU A 123 15.51 1.93 20.40
C GLU A 123 16.05 1.19 19.17
N LEU A 124 17.37 1.22 18.95
CA LEU A 124 18.04 0.55 17.84
C LEU A 124 17.96 -0.98 17.96
N LYS A 125 17.97 -1.52 19.18
CA LYS A 125 17.73 -2.96 19.40
C LYS A 125 16.32 -3.36 18.98
N GLU A 126 15.32 -2.57 19.35
CA GLU A 126 13.93 -2.82 18.96
C GLU A 126 13.74 -2.71 17.43
N GLU A 127 14.28 -1.66 16.81
CA GLU A 127 14.22 -1.49 15.35
C GLU A 127 14.96 -2.59 14.58
N ARG A 128 16.11 -3.04 15.10
CA ARG A 128 16.84 -4.18 14.55
C ARG A 128 16.02 -5.46 14.65
N GLN A 129 15.33 -5.68 15.78
CA GLN A 129 14.43 -6.82 15.93
C GLN A 129 13.29 -6.74 14.91
N LYS A 130 12.59 -5.60 14.78
CA LYS A 130 11.52 -5.42 13.79
C LYS A 130 12.00 -5.71 12.36
N PHE A 131 13.17 -5.19 11.97
CA PHE A 131 13.74 -5.47 10.66
C PHE A 131 14.16 -6.94 10.50
N SER A 132 14.80 -7.54 11.50
CA SER A 132 15.18 -8.95 11.48
C SER A 132 13.95 -9.83 11.27
N ARG A 133 12.85 -9.48 11.96
CA ARG A 133 11.58 -10.14 11.81
C ARG A 133 11.02 -10.03 10.38
N PHE A 134 10.99 -8.82 9.83
CA PHE A 134 10.59 -8.58 8.45
C PHE A 134 11.47 -9.34 7.45
N ARG A 135 12.79 -9.33 7.64
CA ARG A 135 13.77 -10.00 6.76
C ARG A 135 13.50 -11.50 6.66
N LEU A 136 13.11 -12.14 7.76
CA LEU A 136 12.79 -13.59 7.78
C LEU A 136 11.58 -13.95 6.90
N THR A 137 10.73 -12.99 6.53
CA THR A 137 9.60 -13.25 5.62
C THR A 137 10.02 -13.46 4.16
N TYR A 138 11.25 -13.11 3.79
CA TYR A 138 11.81 -13.22 2.43
C TYR A 138 12.58 -14.54 2.22
N GLU A 139 11.98 -15.68 2.58
CA GLU A 139 12.63 -17.01 2.61
C GLU A 139 13.41 -17.36 1.32
N HIS A 140 12.81 -17.11 0.15
CA HIS A 140 13.46 -17.40 -1.14
C HIS A 140 14.71 -16.55 -1.38
N GLN A 141 14.62 -15.24 -1.13
CA GLN A 141 15.74 -14.32 -1.28
C GLN A 141 16.84 -14.63 -0.27
N LEU A 142 16.49 -15.05 0.95
CA LEU A 142 17.45 -15.49 1.96
C LEU A 142 18.22 -16.73 1.51
N ALA A 143 17.54 -17.73 0.95
CA ALA A 143 18.19 -18.91 0.38
C ALA A 143 19.12 -18.55 -0.80
N ASP A 144 18.70 -17.61 -1.66
CA ASP A 144 19.55 -17.10 -2.75
C ASP A 144 20.77 -16.33 -2.21
N ILE A 145 20.62 -15.52 -1.15
CA ILE A 145 21.72 -14.80 -0.50
C ILE A 145 22.75 -15.80 0.06
N GLU A 146 22.30 -16.85 0.74
CA GLU A 146 23.19 -17.90 1.27
C GLU A 146 23.92 -18.66 0.16
N ARG A 147 23.20 -19.01 -0.92
CA ARG A 147 23.80 -19.64 -2.10
C ARG A 147 24.88 -18.75 -2.70
N LEU A 148 24.56 -17.48 -2.96
CA LEU A 148 25.50 -16.52 -3.57
C LEU A 148 26.72 -16.25 -2.70
N ARG A 149 26.56 -16.21 -1.37
CA ARG A 149 27.70 -16.11 -0.43
C ARG A 149 28.60 -17.34 -0.51
N THR A 150 28.01 -18.54 -0.61
CA THR A 150 28.75 -19.79 -0.77
C THR A 150 29.51 -19.84 -2.09
N GLU A 151 28.92 -19.31 -3.16
CA GLU A 151 29.52 -19.16 -4.50
C GLU A 151 30.53 -17.99 -4.59
N GLN A 152 30.80 -17.29 -3.49
CA GLN A 152 31.67 -16.11 -3.40
C GLN A 152 31.21 -14.90 -4.25
N GLU A 153 29.94 -14.88 -4.67
CA GLU A 153 29.32 -13.76 -5.38
C GLU A 153 28.79 -12.69 -4.40
N PHE A 154 29.66 -12.19 -3.53
CA PHE A 154 29.30 -11.27 -2.43
C PHE A 154 28.56 -10.02 -2.90
N SER A 155 28.92 -9.47 -4.06
CA SER A 155 28.25 -8.28 -4.61
C SER A 155 26.79 -8.54 -4.98
N LYS A 156 26.46 -9.73 -5.51
CA LYS A 156 25.06 -10.08 -5.84
C LYS A 156 24.25 -10.38 -4.58
N ALA A 157 24.87 -11.04 -3.60
CA ALA A 157 24.26 -11.25 -2.29
C ALA A 157 23.93 -9.91 -1.61
N GLN A 158 24.84 -8.93 -1.67
CA GLN A 158 24.62 -7.60 -1.09
C GLN A 158 23.48 -6.85 -1.78
N LEU A 159 23.34 -6.95 -3.10
CA LEU A 159 22.22 -6.34 -3.83
C LEU A 159 20.85 -6.88 -3.37
N LEU A 160 20.76 -8.18 -3.05
CA LEU A 160 19.54 -8.77 -2.51
C LEU A 160 19.26 -8.29 -1.08
N GLU A 161 20.28 -8.17 -0.23
CA GLU A 161 20.13 -7.60 1.12
C GLU A 161 19.67 -6.13 1.06
N ASP A 162 20.30 -5.31 0.20
CA ASP A 162 19.94 -3.91 0.00
C ASP A 162 18.51 -3.77 -0.54
N TYR A 163 18.05 -4.71 -1.38
CA TYR A 163 16.67 -4.77 -1.83
C TYR A 163 15.69 -5.03 -0.67
N ILE A 164 15.99 -5.96 0.24
CA ILE A 164 15.15 -6.21 1.43
C ILE A 164 15.08 -4.96 2.32
N VAL A 165 16.19 -4.26 2.53
CA VAL A 165 16.21 -2.99 3.27
C VAL A 165 15.35 -1.92 2.57
N THR A 166 15.48 -1.79 1.25
CA THR A 166 14.69 -0.86 0.44
C THR A 166 13.19 -1.13 0.57
N GLU A 167 12.77 -2.39 0.50
CA GLU A 167 11.37 -2.79 0.69
C GLU A 167 10.89 -2.54 2.12
N TYR A 168 11.74 -2.75 3.13
CA TYR A 168 11.40 -2.42 4.51
C TYR A 168 11.12 -0.94 4.66
N ILE A 169 12.00 -0.08 4.14
CA ILE A 169 11.82 1.38 4.16
C ILE A 169 10.51 1.75 3.48
N ARG A 170 10.27 1.23 2.27
CA ARG A 170 9.09 1.50 1.46
C ARG A 170 7.80 1.03 2.12
N ILE A 171 7.77 -0.07 2.85
CA ILE A 171 6.50 -0.56 3.44
C ILE A 171 6.19 0.17 4.76
N THR A 172 7.22 0.63 5.46
CA THR A 172 7.08 1.29 6.76
C THR A 172 7.12 2.82 6.69
N HIS A 173 7.34 3.42 5.51
CA HIS A 173 7.55 4.87 5.38
C HIS A 173 6.35 5.71 5.86
N SER A 174 5.10 5.29 5.62
CA SER A 174 3.92 6.04 6.07
C SER A 174 3.81 6.06 7.60
N THR A 175 4.13 4.93 8.26
CA THR A 175 4.24 4.84 9.73
C THR A 175 5.41 5.69 10.24
N ARG A 176 6.57 5.59 9.60
CA ARG A 176 7.75 6.38 9.96
C ARG A 176 7.52 7.88 9.76
N ALA A 177 6.78 8.28 8.74
CA ALA A 177 6.40 9.66 8.50
C ALA A 177 5.58 10.21 9.68
N ARG A 178 4.60 9.45 10.17
CA ARG A 178 3.83 9.77 11.39
C ARG A 178 4.75 9.89 12.61
N GLU A 179 5.70 8.99 12.80
CA GLU A 179 6.66 9.04 13.92
C GLU A 179 7.58 10.28 13.84
N ILE A 180 8.10 10.60 12.65
CA ILE A 180 8.91 11.80 12.42
C ILE A 180 8.07 13.06 12.69
N ILE A 181 6.83 13.11 12.24
CA ILE A 181 5.92 14.22 12.52
C ILE A 181 5.70 14.37 14.03
N ALA A 182 5.42 13.28 14.75
CA ALA A 182 5.27 13.31 16.20
C ALA A 182 6.55 13.77 16.91
N LYS A 183 7.71 13.25 16.51
CA LYS A 183 9.01 13.57 17.14
C LYS A 183 9.42 15.03 16.96
N TYR A 184 9.28 15.58 15.75
CA TYR A 184 9.84 16.90 15.43
C TYR A 184 8.81 18.02 15.46
N TRP A 185 7.53 17.71 15.27
CA TRP A 185 6.47 18.71 15.01
C TRP A 185 5.30 18.67 16.00
N SER A 186 5.25 17.71 16.94
CA SER A 186 4.23 17.69 18.00
C SER A 186 4.15 19.03 18.74
N GLY A 187 2.94 19.61 18.82
CA GLY A 187 2.72 20.91 19.45
C GLY A 187 3.24 22.11 18.67
N LYS A 188 3.68 21.95 17.42
CA LYS A 188 4.24 23.05 16.60
C LYS A 188 3.38 23.44 15.41
N ILE A 189 2.57 22.53 14.88
CA ILE A 189 1.69 22.79 13.73
C ILE A 189 0.37 23.37 14.23
N ILE A 190 0.46 24.56 14.79
CA ILE A 190 -0.68 25.25 15.42
C ILE A 190 -1.26 26.26 14.43
N TYR A 191 -2.58 26.16 14.22
CA TYR A 191 -3.37 27.18 13.55
C TYR A 191 -4.32 27.83 14.58
N GLN A 192 -4.17 29.14 14.78
CA GLN A 192 -4.80 29.86 15.89
C GLN A 192 -4.49 29.17 17.24
N ASP A 193 -5.49 28.55 17.86
CA ASP A 193 -5.37 27.82 19.13
C ASP A 193 -5.47 26.28 18.96
N THR A 194 -5.52 25.79 17.72
CA THR A 194 -5.73 24.37 17.41
C THR A 194 -4.45 23.72 16.89
N ASP A 195 -3.99 22.66 17.56
CA ASP A 195 -2.90 21.81 17.06
C ASP A 195 -3.40 20.85 15.97
N LEU A 196 -2.86 21.01 14.76
CA LEU A 196 -3.19 20.20 13.59
C LEU A 196 -2.18 19.07 13.33
N THR A 197 -1.19 18.88 14.20
CA THR A 197 -0.12 17.88 14.01
C THR A 197 -0.70 16.46 13.87
N ASP A 198 -1.68 16.10 14.68
CA ASP A 198 -2.37 14.80 14.60
C ASP A 198 -3.13 14.61 13.27
N ALA A 199 -3.85 15.65 12.81
CA ALA A 199 -4.53 15.61 11.52
C ALA A 199 -3.53 15.41 10.38
N LEU A 200 -2.38 16.10 10.44
CA LEU A 200 -1.33 15.97 9.43
C LEU A 200 -0.74 14.57 9.42
N ALA A 201 -0.42 14.04 10.60
CA ALA A 201 0.13 12.70 10.72
C ALA A 201 -0.86 11.63 10.22
N THR A 202 -2.16 11.85 10.42
CA THR A 202 -3.22 10.96 9.93
C THR A 202 -3.36 11.06 8.40
N ILE A 203 -3.33 12.26 7.83
CA ILE A 203 -3.35 12.49 6.38
C ILE A 203 -2.13 11.83 5.72
N CYS A 204 -0.92 12.12 6.21
CA CYS A 204 0.31 11.54 5.71
C CYS A 204 0.35 10.02 5.90
N PHE A 205 -0.24 9.44 6.94
CA PHE A 205 -0.31 7.99 7.06
C PHE A 205 -1.28 7.36 6.04
N SER A 206 -2.43 8.01 5.81
CA SER A 206 -3.54 7.46 5.02
C SER A 206 -3.25 7.26 3.52
N HIS A 207 -2.14 7.79 2.99
CA HIS A 207 -1.83 7.66 1.56
C HIS A 207 -1.47 6.23 1.15
N ASN A 208 -1.05 5.38 2.10
CA ASN A 208 -0.79 3.95 1.88
C ASN A 208 -1.93 3.05 2.39
N GLU A 209 -3.04 3.65 2.88
CA GLU A 209 -4.18 2.93 3.43
C GLU A 209 -5.29 2.70 2.39
N SER A 210 -6.25 1.85 2.72
CA SER A 210 -7.42 1.63 1.86
C SER A 210 -8.29 2.91 1.74
N TYR A 211 -9.03 3.08 0.65
CA TYR A 211 -9.97 4.21 0.52
C TYR A 211 -11.07 4.20 1.59
N THR A 212 -11.39 3.01 2.15
CA THR A 212 -12.36 2.88 3.24
C THR A 212 -11.86 3.50 4.53
N TYR A 213 -10.54 3.52 4.76
CA TYR A 213 -9.93 4.26 5.86
C TYR A 213 -10.29 5.75 5.77
N LEU A 214 -10.20 6.35 4.57
CA LEU A 214 -10.54 7.76 4.35
C LEU A 214 -12.02 8.07 4.61
N LEU A 215 -12.93 7.12 4.32
CA LEU A 215 -14.36 7.26 4.61
C LEU A 215 -14.67 7.23 6.12
N GLN A 216 -13.80 6.61 6.92
CA GLN A 216 -13.94 6.48 8.37
C GLN A 216 -13.26 7.61 9.16
N MET A 217 -12.44 8.44 8.51
CA MET A 217 -11.76 9.57 9.14
C MET A 217 -12.73 10.64 9.65
N GLU A 218 -12.27 11.42 10.63
CA GLU A 218 -12.89 12.71 10.97
C GLU A 218 -13.07 13.53 9.69
N THR A 219 -14.28 14.01 9.41
CA THR A 219 -14.57 14.69 8.14
C THR A 219 -14.12 16.15 8.15
N PHE A 220 -14.50 16.87 9.21
CA PHE A 220 -14.18 18.27 9.39
C PHE A 220 -13.67 18.49 10.81
N ARG A 221 -12.47 19.05 10.93
CA ARG A 221 -11.91 19.51 12.20
C ARG A 221 -12.14 21.02 12.32
N VAL A 222 -12.62 21.47 13.47
CA VAL A 222 -12.79 22.89 13.78
C VAL A 222 -11.44 23.49 14.15
N CYS A 223 -11.00 24.51 13.43
CA CYS A 223 -9.67 25.12 13.59
C CYS A 223 -9.74 26.57 14.11
N GLY A 224 -10.93 27.18 14.08
CA GLY A 224 -11.18 28.56 14.45
C GLY A 224 -12.67 28.90 14.36
N GLN A 225 -13.03 30.16 14.55
CA GLN A 225 -14.41 30.61 14.35
C GLN A 225 -14.76 30.52 12.86
N ASP A 226 -15.70 29.62 12.52
CA ASP A 226 -16.15 29.34 11.15
C ASP A 226 -15.02 28.90 10.18
N GLU A 227 -13.92 28.37 10.71
CA GLU A 227 -12.81 27.83 9.93
C GLU A 227 -12.63 26.33 10.21
N TYR A 228 -12.67 25.54 9.13
CA TYR A 228 -12.68 24.09 9.18
C TYR A 228 -11.59 23.50 8.28
N LEU A 229 -11.03 22.37 8.71
CA LEU A 229 -10.14 21.53 7.91
C LEU A 229 -10.90 20.28 7.45
N CYS A 230 -11.01 20.08 6.13
CA CYS A 230 -11.58 18.87 5.54
C CYS A 230 -10.51 17.78 5.36
N ILE A 231 -10.35 16.92 6.36
CA ILE A 231 -9.28 15.92 6.39
C ILE A 231 -9.36 14.92 5.21
N PRO A 232 -10.52 14.31 4.87
CA PRO A 232 -10.59 13.36 3.76
C PRO A 232 -10.37 14.02 2.39
N PHE A 233 -10.71 15.30 2.25
CA PHE A 233 -10.42 16.05 1.02
C PHE A 233 -8.91 16.21 0.82
N VAL A 234 -8.19 16.67 1.84
CA VAL A 234 -6.72 16.82 1.78
C VAL A 234 -6.05 15.47 1.50
N ALA A 235 -6.46 14.41 2.19
CA ALA A 235 -5.94 13.06 1.98
C ALA A 235 -6.20 12.53 0.56
N THR A 236 -7.40 12.75 0.02
CA THR A 236 -7.76 12.34 -1.35
C THR A 236 -6.91 13.09 -2.38
N VAL A 237 -6.76 14.40 -2.22
CA VAL A 237 -5.97 15.23 -3.14
C VAL A 237 -4.49 14.88 -3.08
N LEU A 238 -3.94 14.59 -1.89
CA LEU A 238 -2.57 14.12 -1.72
C LEU A 238 -2.33 12.81 -2.51
N ARG A 239 -3.19 11.80 -2.31
CA ARG A 239 -3.09 10.50 -2.99
C ARG A 239 -3.18 10.63 -4.51
N LEU A 240 -4.12 11.44 -4.99
CA LEU A 240 -4.26 11.72 -6.42
C LEU A 240 -3.03 12.44 -6.98
N ALA A 241 -2.50 13.43 -6.27
CA ALA A 241 -1.32 14.16 -6.73
C ALA A 241 -0.06 13.28 -6.78
N ASP A 242 0.08 12.36 -5.82
CA ASP A 242 1.20 11.42 -5.75
C ASP A 242 1.18 10.43 -6.91
N ILE A 243 0.06 9.69 -7.07
CA ILE A 243 -0.05 8.67 -8.13
C ILE A 243 -0.05 9.28 -9.54
N ILE A 244 -0.51 10.52 -9.71
CA ILE A 244 -0.50 11.24 -10.99
C ILE A 244 0.89 11.79 -11.33
N ASP A 245 1.82 11.94 -10.38
CA ASP A 245 3.19 12.39 -10.63
C ASP A 245 4.05 11.33 -11.34
N PHE A 246 3.60 11.02 -12.56
CA PHE A 246 4.18 10.09 -13.48
C PHE A 246 5.04 10.84 -14.50
N ASP A 247 6.09 11.46 -13.98
CA ASP A 247 6.95 12.37 -14.73
C ASP A 247 8.35 11.75 -14.97
N PRO A 248 8.94 11.90 -16.18
CA PRO A 248 10.29 11.42 -16.48
C PRO A 248 11.39 12.09 -15.64
N LYS A 249 11.14 13.27 -15.06
CA LYS A 249 12.08 13.96 -14.16
C LYS A 249 12.35 13.15 -12.89
N ARG A 250 11.47 12.22 -12.51
CA ARG A 250 11.73 11.27 -11.42
C ARG A 250 12.82 10.26 -11.76
N THR A 251 13.19 10.12 -13.03
CA THR A 251 14.15 9.13 -13.54
C THR A 251 15.09 9.72 -14.59
N PRO A 252 15.94 10.72 -14.24
CA PRO A 252 16.79 11.41 -15.21
C PRO A 252 17.74 10.46 -15.93
N SER A 253 17.84 10.56 -17.26
CA SER A 253 18.69 9.68 -18.07
C SER A 253 20.17 9.72 -17.67
N VAL A 254 20.67 10.89 -17.27
CA VAL A 254 22.03 11.08 -16.75
C VAL A 254 22.23 10.27 -15.48
N LEU A 255 21.31 10.33 -14.51
CA LEU A 255 21.45 9.51 -13.29
C LEU A 255 21.34 8.02 -13.62
N PHE A 256 20.43 7.63 -14.51
CA PHE A 256 20.27 6.23 -14.91
C PHE A 256 21.57 5.61 -15.45
N SER A 257 22.30 6.35 -16.29
CA SER A 257 23.56 5.86 -16.86
C SER A 257 24.70 5.75 -15.83
N HIS A 258 24.65 6.55 -14.75
CA HIS A 258 25.69 6.58 -13.72
C HIS A 258 25.38 5.67 -12.51
N LEU A 259 24.10 5.46 -12.19
CA LEU A 259 23.65 4.60 -11.08
C LEU A 259 23.80 3.11 -11.40
N ALA A 260 23.96 2.75 -12.68
CA ALA A 260 24.10 1.37 -13.13
C ALA A 260 23.03 0.42 -12.55
N VAL A 261 21.76 0.87 -12.53
CA VAL A 261 20.60 0.17 -11.93
C VAL A 261 20.56 -1.30 -12.34
N LYS A 262 20.61 -2.23 -11.38
CA LYS A 262 20.69 -3.68 -11.65
C LYS A 262 19.41 -4.41 -11.29
N ASN A 263 18.64 -3.95 -10.32
CA ASN A 263 17.43 -4.62 -9.88
C ASN A 263 16.37 -4.61 -11.01
N PRO A 264 15.81 -5.76 -11.40
CA PRO A 264 14.80 -5.84 -12.47
C PRO A 264 13.54 -5.01 -12.22
N VAL A 265 13.12 -4.85 -10.96
CA VAL A 265 11.96 -4.05 -10.56
C VAL A 265 12.27 -2.57 -10.74
N SER A 266 13.40 -2.11 -10.20
CA SER A 266 13.88 -0.73 -10.39
C SER A 266 14.06 -0.41 -11.87
N LEU A 267 14.68 -1.29 -12.65
CA LEU A 267 14.83 -1.11 -14.10
C LEU A 267 13.49 -0.93 -14.83
N ARG A 268 12.46 -1.69 -14.43
CA ARG A 268 11.12 -1.57 -15.02
C ARG A 268 10.49 -0.22 -14.67
N GLU A 269 10.58 0.18 -13.41
CA GLU A 269 10.09 1.47 -12.93
C GLU A 269 10.78 2.65 -13.63
N TRP A 270 12.11 2.61 -13.77
CA TRP A 270 12.86 3.64 -14.48
C TRP A 270 12.47 3.75 -15.95
N LYS A 271 12.41 2.62 -16.66
CA LYS A 271 12.03 2.61 -18.09
C LYS A 271 10.58 3.08 -18.30
N LYS A 272 9.68 2.77 -17.37
CA LYS A 272 8.28 3.21 -17.38
C LYS A 272 8.19 4.74 -17.37
N HIS A 273 8.83 5.41 -16.41
CA HIS A 273 8.84 6.89 -16.31
C HIS A 273 9.58 7.55 -17.48
N GLN A 274 10.71 7.00 -17.92
CA GLN A 274 11.49 7.55 -19.05
C GLN A 274 10.75 7.49 -20.40
N SER A 275 9.75 6.62 -20.53
CA SER A 275 8.96 6.48 -21.75
C SER A 275 7.90 7.58 -21.91
N ILE A 276 7.63 8.36 -20.85
CA ILE A 276 6.68 9.47 -20.88
C ILE A 276 7.31 10.68 -21.55
N ASN A 277 6.67 11.14 -22.63
CA ASN A 277 7.09 12.34 -23.36
C ASN A 277 6.44 13.60 -22.81
N ALA A 278 5.16 13.50 -22.48
CA ALA A 278 4.36 14.62 -22.00
C ALA A 278 3.10 14.09 -21.30
N TRP A 279 2.57 14.89 -20.39
CA TRP A 279 1.29 14.64 -19.76
C TRP A 279 0.55 15.95 -19.50
N THR A 280 -0.78 15.88 -19.38
CA THR A 280 -1.59 17.05 -19.01
C THR A 280 -2.79 16.60 -18.18
N ILE A 281 -3.20 17.46 -17.26
CA ILE A 281 -4.37 17.25 -16.42
C ILE A 281 -5.25 18.49 -16.40
N SER A 282 -6.55 18.23 -16.44
CA SER A 282 -7.63 19.20 -16.28
C SER A 282 -8.81 18.49 -15.59
N PRO A 283 -9.78 19.26 -15.05
CA PRO A 283 -11.05 18.75 -14.56
C PRO A 283 -11.77 17.68 -15.40
N ARG A 284 -11.52 17.65 -16.72
CA ARG A 284 -12.25 16.76 -17.67
C ARG A 284 -11.35 15.73 -18.34
N MET A 285 -10.04 15.84 -18.19
CA MET A 285 -9.09 15.02 -18.96
C MET A 285 -7.77 14.91 -18.23
N LEU A 286 -7.30 13.69 -18.07
CA LEU A 286 -5.93 13.34 -17.74
C LEU A 286 -5.36 12.57 -18.92
N LEU A 287 -4.30 13.06 -19.57
CA LEU A 287 -3.71 12.44 -20.75
C LEU A 287 -2.22 12.20 -20.51
N PHE A 288 -1.78 10.97 -20.80
CA PHE A 288 -0.37 10.62 -20.89
C PHE A 288 0.01 10.35 -22.35
N SER A 289 1.14 10.92 -22.77
CA SER A 289 1.75 10.67 -24.08
C SER A 289 3.05 9.91 -23.88
N ALA A 290 3.14 8.73 -24.46
CA ALA A 290 4.29 7.84 -24.33
C ALA A 290 4.64 7.19 -25.65
N GLN A 291 5.94 7.10 -25.94
CA GLN A 291 6.49 6.35 -27.07
C GLN A 291 7.31 5.19 -26.55
N CYS A 292 6.76 4.00 -26.70
CA CYS A 292 7.30 2.79 -26.08
C CYS A 292 8.23 2.04 -27.04
N GLU A 293 9.38 1.60 -26.53
CA GLU A 293 10.35 0.82 -27.32
C GLU A 293 10.08 -0.70 -27.28
N HIS A 294 9.27 -1.15 -26.33
CA HIS A 294 8.98 -2.57 -26.13
C HIS A 294 7.53 -2.79 -25.63
N PRO A 295 6.82 -3.86 -26.10
CA PRO A 295 5.44 -4.14 -25.68
C PRO A 295 5.24 -4.25 -24.17
N ALA A 296 6.22 -4.82 -23.46
CA ALA A 296 6.16 -4.94 -22.00
C ALA A 296 6.16 -3.58 -21.28
N ILE A 297 6.82 -2.56 -21.84
CA ILE A 297 6.81 -1.21 -21.28
C ILE A 297 5.42 -0.59 -21.49
N GLU A 298 4.88 -0.71 -22.71
CA GLU A 298 3.52 -0.25 -23.01
C GLU A 298 2.48 -0.91 -22.10
N ALA A 299 2.56 -2.24 -21.91
CA ALA A 299 1.71 -2.95 -20.97
C ALA A 299 1.84 -2.43 -19.53
N THR A 300 3.07 -2.17 -19.06
CA THR A 300 3.32 -1.64 -17.71
C THR A 300 2.73 -0.24 -17.54
N ILE A 301 2.83 0.61 -18.56
CA ILE A 301 2.23 1.96 -18.54
C ILE A 301 0.70 1.87 -18.52
N LEU A 302 0.11 0.97 -19.31
CA LEU A 302 -1.34 0.77 -19.35
C LEU A 302 -1.89 0.24 -18.01
N ASP A 303 -1.21 -0.72 -17.39
CA ASP A 303 -1.53 -1.21 -16.06
C ASP A 303 -1.45 -0.10 -15.00
N PHE A 304 -0.42 0.75 -15.10
CA PHE A 304 -0.31 1.92 -14.22
C PHE A 304 -1.45 2.93 -14.44
N CYS A 305 -1.91 3.12 -15.68
CA CYS A 305 -3.09 3.94 -15.97
C CYS A 305 -4.36 3.32 -15.36
N ASP A 306 -4.50 1.99 -15.34
CA ASP A 306 -5.62 1.32 -14.66
C ASP A 306 -5.60 1.60 -13.14
N GLN A 307 -4.42 1.64 -12.51
CA GLN A 307 -4.28 2.02 -11.10
C GLN A 307 -4.71 3.46 -10.84
N ILE A 308 -4.33 4.41 -11.72
CA ILE A 308 -4.78 5.80 -11.64
C ILE A 308 -6.30 5.90 -11.79
N ASP A 309 -6.89 5.14 -12.71
CA ASP A 309 -8.34 5.12 -12.93
C ASP A 309 -9.10 4.64 -11.69
N GLU A 310 -8.61 3.59 -11.03
CA GLU A 310 -9.19 3.12 -9.78
C GLU A 310 -9.08 4.17 -8.67
N GLU A 311 -7.95 4.88 -8.58
CA GLU A 311 -7.77 5.93 -7.59
C GLU A 311 -8.67 7.15 -7.86
N LEU A 312 -8.85 7.54 -9.12
CA LEU A 312 -9.81 8.58 -9.54
C LEU A 312 -11.26 8.21 -9.17
N LYS A 313 -11.66 6.95 -9.38
CA LYS A 313 -12.99 6.45 -8.98
C LYS A 313 -13.16 6.50 -7.47
N LYS A 314 -12.20 5.98 -6.71
CA LYS A 314 -12.23 6.02 -5.22
C LYS A 314 -12.29 7.45 -4.71
N GLY A 315 -11.47 8.35 -5.25
CA GLY A 315 -11.49 9.77 -4.92
C GLY A 315 -12.86 10.40 -5.20
N THR A 316 -13.48 10.09 -6.34
CA THR A 316 -14.84 10.55 -6.66
C THR A 316 -15.86 10.08 -5.64
N VAL A 317 -15.78 8.82 -5.19
CA VAL A 317 -16.64 8.27 -4.14
C VAL A 317 -16.44 9.01 -2.80
N ILE A 318 -15.19 9.25 -2.39
CA ILE A 318 -14.90 9.96 -1.13
C ILE A 318 -15.47 11.38 -1.18
N LEU A 319 -15.16 12.13 -2.24
CA LEU A 319 -15.58 13.53 -2.38
C LEU A 319 -17.11 13.69 -2.50
N SER A 320 -17.79 12.74 -3.12
CA SER A 320 -19.26 12.76 -3.24
C SER A 320 -19.99 12.42 -1.93
N ASN A 321 -19.34 11.66 -1.03
CA ASN A 321 -19.87 11.33 0.30
C ASN A 321 -19.63 12.41 1.36
N LEU A 322 -18.90 13.49 1.03
CA LEU A 322 -18.71 14.62 1.94
C LEU A 322 -20.06 15.28 2.24
N SER A 323 -20.36 15.41 3.53
CA SER A 323 -21.56 16.07 4.05
C SER A 323 -21.18 17.03 5.17
N ASN A 324 -21.91 18.15 5.27
CA ASN A 324 -21.65 19.17 6.27
C ASN A 324 -22.02 18.74 7.69
N LYS A 325 -22.71 17.60 7.88
CA LYS A 325 -23.15 17.08 9.18
C LYS A 325 -23.81 18.15 10.08
N GLY A 326 -24.51 19.13 9.48
CA GLY A 326 -25.18 20.23 10.17
C GLY A 326 -24.31 21.45 10.50
N MET A 327 -23.03 21.47 10.11
CA MET A 327 -22.15 22.64 10.20
C MET A 327 -22.40 23.60 9.02
N ASP A 328 -22.15 24.91 9.22
CA ASP A 328 -22.24 25.92 8.16
C ASP A 328 -20.99 25.88 7.26
N ILE A 329 -20.86 24.80 6.50
CA ILE A 329 -19.72 24.52 5.62
C ILE A 329 -20.19 24.49 4.18
N ASP A 330 -19.47 25.22 3.34
CA ASP A 330 -19.66 25.20 1.90
C ASP A 330 -19.08 23.92 1.27
N ILE A 331 -19.88 22.85 1.26
CA ILE A 331 -19.50 21.57 0.66
C ILE A 331 -19.19 21.69 -0.84
N GLY A 332 -19.72 22.72 -1.52
CA GLY A 332 -19.43 22.97 -2.92
C GLY A 332 -17.94 23.22 -3.19
N ALA A 333 -17.20 23.75 -2.21
CA ALA A 333 -15.77 23.98 -2.30
C ALA A 333 -14.97 22.67 -2.50
N TYR A 334 -15.42 21.56 -1.89
CA TYR A 334 -14.72 20.27 -1.91
C TYR A 334 -15.17 19.35 -3.07
N LYS A 335 -16.24 19.72 -3.77
CA LYS A 335 -16.72 18.99 -4.96
C LYS A 335 -15.90 19.37 -6.18
N ILE A 336 -14.74 18.76 -6.33
CA ILE A 336 -13.90 18.91 -7.53
C ILE A 336 -14.25 17.85 -8.58
N PRO A 337 -14.42 18.22 -9.86
CA PRO A 337 -14.59 17.24 -10.94
C PRO A 337 -13.29 16.47 -11.21
N LEU A 338 -13.39 15.15 -11.22
CA LEU A 338 -12.29 14.26 -11.58
C LEU A 338 -12.59 13.59 -12.93
N PRO A 339 -11.59 13.42 -13.81
CA PRO A 339 -11.78 12.66 -15.05
C PRO A 339 -12.13 11.19 -14.72
N PRO A 340 -13.00 10.55 -15.52
CA PRO A 340 -13.43 9.17 -15.25
C PRO A 340 -12.32 8.14 -15.50
N GLN A 341 -11.40 8.45 -16.40
CA GLN A 341 -10.24 7.62 -16.74
C GLN A 341 -9.15 8.44 -17.44
N VAL A 342 -7.94 7.90 -17.45
CA VAL A 342 -6.81 8.36 -18.23
C VAL A 342 -7.10 8.19 -19.73
N ASP A 343 -6.81 9.24 -20.50
CA ASP A 343 -6.77 9.20 -21.95
C ASP A 343 -5.47 8.54 -22.44
N ARG A 344 -5.62 7.31 -22.94
CA ARG A 344 -4.52 6.45 -23.39
C ARG A 344 -4.23 6.56 -24.89
N ARG A 345 -4.94 7.42 -25.63
CA ARG A 345 -4.83 7.50 -27.10
C ARG A 345 -3.43 7.90 -27.61
N LYS A 346 -2.58 8.43 -26.74
CA LYS A 346 -1.21 8.87 -27.06
C LYS A 346 -0.13 7.95 -26.48
N ILE A 347 -0.52 6.80 -25.94
CA ILE A 347 0.37 5.73 -25.50
C ILE A 347 0.48 4.73 -26.64
N GLN A 348 1.64 4.65 -27.27
CA GLN A 348 1.82 3.81 -28.46
C GLN A 348 3.28 3.40 -28.65
N ALA A 349 3.48 2.34 -29.43
CA ALA A 349 4.79 1.95 -29.93
C ALA A 349 5.50 3.10 -30.67
N LYS A 350 6.81 3.22 -30.45
CA LYS A 350 7.68 4.10 -31.22
C LYS A 350 7.55 3.77 -32.71
N LYS A 351 7.63 4.79 -33.56
CA LYS A 351 7.59 4.61 -35.01
C LYS A 351 9.00 4.59 -35.57
N ASP A 352 9.26 3.66 -36.48
CA ASP A 352 10.47 3.67 -37.28
C ASP A 352 10.45 4.91 -38.19
N ILE A 353 11.54 5.66 -38.21
CA ILE A 353 11.62 6.97 -38.87
C ILE A 353 11.52 6.80 -40.40
N ILE A 354 12.09 5.71 -40.93
CA ILE A 354 12.18 5.47 -42.37
C ILE A 354 10.83 5.00 -42.92
N SER A 355 10.22 4.00 -42.26
CA SER A 355 8.98 3.39 -42.72
C SER A 355 7.70 4.07 -42.20
N GLY A 356 7.81 4.89 -41.16
CA GLY A 356 6.67 5.52 -40.47
C GLY A 356 5.75 4.53 -39.74
N LYS A 357 6.10 3.24 -39.72
CA LYS A 357 5.32 2.17 -39.09
C LYS A 357 5.75 1.98 -37.63
N PRO A 358 4.82 1.55 -36.76
CA PRO A 358 5.20 1.21 -35.38
C PRO A 358 6.14 0.01 -35.37
N ILE A 359 7.17 0.05 -34.51
CA ILE A 359 8.20 -0.99 -34.41
C ILE A 359 7.64 -2.35 -33.91
N TYR A 360 6.46 -2.33 -33.28
CA TYR A 360 5.66 -3.51 -32.96
C TYR A 360 4.17 -3.14 -33.00
N ARG A 361 3.29 -4.15 -33.03
CA ARG A 361 1.85 -3.96 -32.82
C ARG A 361 1.50 -4.48 -31.44
N TYR A 362 1.00 -3.59 -30.58
CA TYR A 362 0.58 -3.98 -29.25
C TYR A 362 -0.76 -4.73 -29.33
N HIS A 363 -0.81 -5.85 -28.64
CA HIS A 363 -2.04 -6.54 -28.28
C HIS A 363 -1.89 -6.96 -26.82
N ASP A 364 -2.92 -6.75 -25.99
CA ASP A 364 -2.95 -7.28 -24.62
C ASP A 364 -3.19 -8.81 -24.67
N THR A 365 -2.23 -9.53 -25.23
CA THR A 365 -2.22 -10.99 -25.30
C THR A 365 -1.58 -11.52 -24.03
N LYS A 366 -2.43 -11.79 -23.03
CA LYS A 366 -2.07 -12.53 -21.83
C LYS A 366 -2.73 -13.91 -21.83
N PHE A 367 -2.06 -14.90 -21.24
CA PHE A 367 -2.72 -16.15 -20.90
C PHE A 367 -3.87 -15.81 -19.96
N SER A 368 -5.09 -16.13 -20.40
CA SER A 368 -6.27 -16.07 -19.55
C SER A 368 -6.63 -17.49 -19.17
N LEU A 369 -6.99 -17.68 -17.91
CA LEU A 369 -7.45 -18.96 -17.42
C LEU A 369 -8.96 -18.93 -17.33
N SER A 370 -9.62 -19.95 -17.89
CA SER A 370 -11.06 -20.09 -17.74
C SER A 370 -11.38 -20.45 -16.30
N LYS A 371 -11.95 -19.50 -15.55
CA LYS A 371 -12.37 -19.70 -14.16
C LYS A 371 -13.23 -20.95 -14.01
N LYS A 372 -14.18 -21.17 -14.93
CA LYS A 372 -15.03 -22.37 -14.96
C LYS A 372 -14.22 -23.64 -15.11
N GLN A 373 -13.35 -23.73 -16.11
CA GLN A 373 -12.57 -24.95 -16.32
C GLN A 373 -11.56 -25.21 -15.21
N ILE A 374 -10.98 -24.17 -14.60
CA ILE A 374 -10.12 -24.31 -13.43
C ILE A 374 -10.90 -24.87 -12.25
N ILE A 375 -12.08 -24.32 -11.99
CA ILE A 375 -12.95 -24.78 -10.92
C ILE A 375 -13.39 -26.23 -11.17
N ASP A 376 -13.80 -26.58 -12.39
CA ASP A 376 -14.17 -27.96 -12.75
C ASP A 376 -12.98 -28.93 -12.65
N LEU A 377 -11.77 -28.47 -13.00
CA LEU A 377 -10.54 -29.25 -12.86
C LEU A 377 -10.20 -29.49 -11.39
N LEU A 378 -10.29 -28.45 -10.55
CA LEU A 378 -9.93 -28.50 -9.13
C LEU A 378 -11.01 -29.20 -8.28
N MET A 379 -12.30 -29.01 -8.56
CA MET A 379 -13.40 -29.66 -7.84
C MET A 379 -13.70 -31.06 -8.38
N GLY A 380 -13.17 -31.44 -9.53
CA GLY A 380 -13.38 -32.74 -10.14
C GLY A 380 -12.42 -33.80 -9.62
N THR A 381 -12.77 -35.07 -9.87
CA THR A 381 -11.90 -36.23 -9.59
C THR A 381 -10.61 -36.25 -10.42
N LYS A 382 -10.47 -35.38 -11.43
CA LYS A 382 -9.29 -35.33 -12.30
C LYS A 382 -8.00 -34.96 -11.57
N LEU A 383 -8.09 -34.13 -10.54
CA LEU A 383 -6.92 -33.65 -9.78
C LEU A 383 -6.74 -34.42 -8.47
N TYR A 384 -7.84 -34.77 -7.79
CA TYR A 384 -7.82 -35.45 -6.50
C TYR A 384 -8.01 -36.97 -6.57
N GLY A 385 -8.44 -37.51 -7.71
CA GLY A 385 -8.71 -38.93 -7.91
C GLY A 385 -9.98 -39.40 -7.18
N LYS A 386 -9.91 -39.54 -5.84
CA LYS A 386 -10.95 -40.16 -5.01
C LYS A 386 -11.68 -39.15 -4.12
N PRO A 387 -13.02 -39.30 -3.92
CA PRO A 387 -13.80 -38.40 -3.04
C PRO A 387 -13.34 -38.38 -1.57
N GLU A 388 -12.73 -39.47 -1.08
CA GLU A 388 -12.17 -39.58 0.28
C GLU A 388 -11.12 -38.50 0.59
N VAL A 389 -10.50 -37.92 -0.44
CA VAL A 389 -9.55 -36.83 -0.29
C VAL A 389 -10.18 -35.61 0.37
N ALA A 390 -11.49 -35.36 0.17
CA ALA A 390 -12.20 -34.26 0.83
C ALA A 390 -12.05 -34.30 2.36
N LEU A 391 -12.27 -35.47 2.97
CA LEU A 391 -12.15 -35.63 4.42
C LEU A 391 -10.69 -35.49 4.87
N ARG A 392 -9.74 -35.98 4.07
CA ARG A 392 -8.30 -35.83 4.36
C ARG A 392 -7.89 -34.36 4.42
N GLU A 393 -8.28 -33.56 3.42
CA GLU A 393 -7.93 -32.13 3.37
C GLU A 393 -8.55 -31.35 4.53
N LEU A 394 -9.82 -31.64 4.87
CA LEU A 394 -10.47 -31.04 6.06
C LEU A 394 -9.73 -31.39 7.35
N LEU A 395 -9.37 -32.67 7.52
CA LEU A 395 -8.62 -33.11 8.69
C LEU A 395 -7.23 -32.48 8.77
N GLN A 396 -6.51 -32.37 7.65
CA GLN A 396 -5.20 -31.70 7.60
C GLN A 396 -5.30 -30.23 7.99
N ASN A 397 -6.30 -29.51 7.47
CA ASN A 397 -6.55 -28.11 7.85
C ASN A 397 -6.88 -27.97 9.34
N SER A 398 -7.74 -28.85 9.87
CA SER A 398 -8.08 -28.86 11.30
C SER A 398 -6.86 -29.19 12.19
N ILE A 399 -5.99 -30.10 11.73
CA ILE A 399 -4.73 -30.45 12.43
C ILE A 399 -3.79 -29.24 12.42
N ASP A 400 -3.57 -28.59 11.29
CA ASP A 400 -2.70 -27.41 11.20
C ASP A 400 -3.22 -26.26 12.07
N ALA A 401 -4.53 -26.01 12.08
CA ALA A 401 -5.16 -25.02 12.95
C ALA A 401 -4.96 -25.34 14.45
N CYS A 402 -5.06 -26.62 14.82
CA CYS A 402 -4.82 -27.08 16.16
C CYS A 402 -3.36 -26.98 16.58
N LEU A 403 -2.43 -27.38 15.72
CA LEU A 403 -0.99 -27.34 16.01
C LEU A 403 -0.48 -25.91 16.12
N LEU A 404 -0.96 -25.01 15.26
CA LEU A 404 -0.70 -23.58 15.36
C LEU A 404 -1.20 -23.02 16.70
N ARG A 405 -2.46 -23.32 17.08
CA ARG A 405 -2.98 -22.90 18.39
C ARG A 405 -2.17 -23.49 19.54
N LYS A 406 -1.68 -24.73 19.42
CA LYS A 406 -0.84 -25.37 20.44
C LYS A 406 0.46 -24.58 20.64
N LYS A 407 1.16 -24.23 19.57
CA LYS A 407 2.37 -23.40 19.63
C LYS A 407 2.13 -22.05 20.32
N LEU A 408 1.05 -21.36 19.96
CA LEU A 408 0.69 -20.09 20.59
C LEU A 408 0.32 -20.26 22.07
N SER A 409 -0.41 -21.32 22.42
CA SER A 409 -0.81 -21.61 23.80
C SER A 409 0.38 -21.95 24.68
N GLU A 410 1.38 -22.68 24.16
CA GLU A 410 2.66 -22.95 24.84
C GLU A 410 3.38 -21.63 25.19
N LEU A 411 3.41 -20.68 24.24
CA LEU A 411 4.00 -19.35 24.46
C LEU A 411 3.23 -18.51 25.48
N TRP A 412 1.89 -18.55 25.43
CA TRP A 412 1.03 -17.85 26.39
C TRP A 412 0.94 -18.53 27.76
N ARG A 413 1.54 -19.72 27.90
CA ARG A 413 1.51 -20.58 29.09
C ARG A 413 0.07 -20.92 29.49
N ILE A 414 -0.74 -21.29 28.51
CA ILE A 414 -2.11 -21.79 28.70
C ILE A 414 -2.15 -23.26 28.34
N GLU A 415 -2.83 -24.05 29.17
CA GLU A 415 -3.13 -25.44 28.84
C GLU A 415 -4.11 -25.51 27.66
N TYR A 416 -3.68 -26.18 26.61
CA TYR A 416 -4.50 -26.41 25.44
C TYR A 416 -4.32 -27.85 24.96
N THR A 417 -5.44 -28.55 24.80
CA THR A 417 -5.48 -29.91 24.23
C THR A 417 -6.14 -29.85 22.86
N PRO A 418 -5.39 -30.10 21.77
CA PRO A 418 -5.92 -30.26 20.43
C PRO A 418 -7.05 -31.30 20.37
N LYS A 419 -8.14 -30.95 19.69
CA LYS A 419 -9.29 -31.84 19.49
C LYS A 419 -9.90 -31.58 18.11
N VAL A 420 -9.96 -32.64 17.32
CA VAL A 420 -10.71 -32.67 16.05
C VAL A 420 -11.79 -33.74 16.18
N LYS A 421 -13.03 -33.39 15.83
CA LYS A 421 -14.19 -34.28 15.87
C LYS A 421 -14.80 -34.35 14.48
N VAL A 422 -15.00 -35.58 14.01
CA VAL A 422 -15.76 -35.86 12.77
C VAL A 422 -17.08 -36.49 13.17
N SER A 423 -18.17 -36.05 12.57
CA SER A 423 -19.51 -36.62 12.78
C SER A 423 -20.33 -36.56 11.50
N LEU A 424 -21.11 -37.61 11.27
CA LEU A 424 -22.13 -37.65 10.22
C LEU A 424 -23.50 -37.62 10.89
N TYR A 425 -24.39 -36.74 10.44
CA TYR A 425 -25.77 -36.70 10.92
C TYR A 425 -26.72 -36.25 9.81
N THR A 426 -27.99 -36.64 9.90
CA THR A 426 -29.03 -36.24 8.95
C THR A 426 -29.93 -35.20 9.60
N LYS A 427 -30.24 -34.11 8.89
CA LYS A 427 -31.19 -33.07 9.33
C LYS A 427 -32.04 -32.66 8.12
N ASN A 428 -33.36 -32.64 8.26
CA ASN A 428 -34.30 -32.26 7.20
C ASN A 428 -34.10 -33.05 5.88
N ASN A 429 -33.86 -34.36 5.95
CA ASN A 429 -33.52 -35.22 4.81
C ASN A 429 -32.24 -34.83 4.04
N VAL A 430 -31.33 -34.08 4.67
CA VAL A 430 -30.01 -33.76 4.14
C VAL A 430 -28.95 -34.34 5.06
N ASP A 431 -27.98 -35.06 4.49
CA ASP A 431 -26.86 -35.62 5.23
C ASP A 431 -25.74 -34.58 5.37
N TYR A 432 -25.24 -34.43 6.60
CA TYR A 432 -24.18 -33.49 6.95
C TYR A 432 -22.95 -34.24 7.44
N LEU A 433 -21.85 -34.10 6.72
CA LEU A 433 -20.52 -34.40 7.22
C LEU A 433 -19.96 -33.17 7.94
N ARG A 434 -19.78 -33.26 9.26
CA ARG A 434 -19.23 -32.17 10.08
C ARG A 434 -17.85 -32.54 10.58
N VAL A 435 -16.87 -31.69 10.28
CA VAL A 435 -15.55 -31.66 10.91
C VAL A 435 -15.49 -30.43 11.80
N SER A 436 -15.14 -30.62 13.08
CA SER A 436 -15.04 -29.54 14.05
C SER A 436 -13.72 -29.67 14.79
N ASP A 437 -12.95 -28.60 14.81
CA ASP A 437 -11.74 -28.49 15.61
C ASP A 437 -11.84 -27.36 16.63
N ASN A 438 -10.99 -27.44 17.66
CA ASN A 438 -10.78 -26.35 18.62
C ASN A 438 -9.51 -25.57 18.30
N GLY A 439 -9.11 -25.44 17.04
CA GLY A 439 -7.89 -24.75 16.61
C GLY A 439 -7.95 -23.22 16.72
N ILE A 440 -7.08 -22.56 15.96
CA ILE A 440 -6.86 -21.10 16.03
C ILE A 440 -8.04 -20.28 15.48
N GLY A 441 -8.82 -20.84 14.55
CA GLY A 441 -9.94 -20.19 13.90
C GLY A 441 -9.56 -19.10 12.87
N MET A 442 -10.58 -18.54 12.23
CA MET A 442 -10.46 -17.53 11.15
C MET A 442 -11.32 -16.30 11.47
N ASN A 443 -10.87 -15.14 11.01
CA ASN A 443 -11.65 -13.91 10.99
C ASN A 443 -12.02 -13.55 9.54
N GLN A 444 -12.78 -12.48 9.34
CA GLN A 444 -13.30 -12.11 8.02
C GLN A 444 -12.16 -11.89 7.00
N HIS A 445 -11.08 -11.22 7.44
CA HIS A 445 -9.89 -11.00 6.63
C HIS A 445 -9.28 -12.30 6.08
N ILE A 446 -9.15 -13.32 6.94
CA ILE A 446 -8.57 -14.61 6.51
C ILE A 446 -9.52 -15.38 5.60
N ILE A 447 -10.82 -15.26 5.85
CA ILE A 447 -11.83 -15.87 4.99
C ILE A 447 -11.70 -15.31 3.58
N ASP A 448 -11.74 -13.99 3.44
CA ASP A 448 -11.77 -13.30 2.15
C ASP A 448 -10.48 -13.48 1.36
N ASN A 449 -9.32 -13.37 2.03
CA ASN A 449 -8.02 -13.35 1.36
C ASN A 449 -7.38 -14.72 1.15
N TYR A 450 -7.74 -15.74 1.94
CA TYR A 450 -7.09 -17.06 1.89
C TYR A 450 -8.09 -18.22 1.80
N TYR A 451 -9.13 -18.25 2.62
CA TYR A 451 -10.04 -19.41 2.67
C TYR A 451 -10.90 -19.52 1.40
N THR A 452 -11.43 -18.41 0.91
CA THR A 452 -12.26 -18.36 -0.31
C THR A 452 -11.46 -18.03 -1.58
N ASN A 453 -10.19 -17.66 -1.44
CA ASN A 453 -9.33 -17.29 -2.56
C ASN A 453 -8.44 -18.48 -2.99
N VAL A 454 -8.81 -19.11 -4.09
CA VAL A 454 -8.18 -20.36 -4.56
C VAL A 454 -6.71 -20.15 -4.90
N GLY A 455 -5.84 -21.00 -4.31
CA GLY A 455 -4.39 -20.97 -4.56
C GLY A 455 -3.61 -20.06 -3.61
N CYS A 456 -4.29 -19.36 -2.69
CA CYS A 456 -3.67 -18.51 -1.68
C CYS A 456 -3.78 -19.16 -0.30
N SER A 457 -2.70 -19.76 0.20
CA SER A 457 -2.69 -20.30 1.58
C SER A 457 -2.30 -19.22 2.59
N TYR A 458 -3.05 -19.11 3.69
CA TYR A 458 -2.65 -18.27 4.83
C TYR A 458 -1.25 -18.66 5.32
N TYR A 459 -0.94 -19.96 5.32
CA TYR A 459 0.32 -20.49 5.80
C TYR A 459 1.55 -20.17 4.92
N SER A 460 1.34 -19.70 3.70
CA SER A 460 2.37 -19.19 2.81
C SER A 460 2.34 -17.67 2.69
N SER A 461 1.48 -17.01 3.48
CA SER A 461 1.33 -15.57 3.45
C SER A 461 2.43 -14.89 4.24
N ARG A 462 2.74 -13.66 3.85
CA ARG A 462 3.66 -12.82 4.60
C ARG A 462 3.18 -12.57 6.03
N GLU A 463 1.88 -12.37 6.22
CA GLU A 463 1.27 -12.15 7.54
C GLU A 463 1.47 -13.34 8.49
N PHE A 464 1.41 -14.57 7.95
CA PHE A 464 1.71 -15.76 8.74
C PHE A 464 3.19 -15.86 9.10
N ASN A 465 4.07 -15.51 8.17
CA ASN A 465 5.51 -15.44 8.45
C ASN A 465 5.81 -14.39 9.53
N GLU A 466 5.21 -13.20 9.44
CA GLU A 466 5.31 -12.16 10.47
C GLU A 466 4.83 -12.65 11.83
N LEU A 467 3.72 -13.40 11.87
CA LEU A 467 3.21 -14.03 13.10
C LEU A 467 4.23 -15.00 13.69
N MET A 468 4.74 -15.96 12.91
CA MET A 468 5.69 -16.99 13.39
C MET A 468 6.96 -16.39 13.94
N VAL A 469 7.45 -15.37 13.24
CA VAL A 469 8.62 -14.61 13.61
C VAL A 469 8.40 -13.79 14.89
N SER A 470 7.22 -13.18 15.08
CA SER A 470 6.89 -12.45 16.32
C SER A 470 6.92 -13.35 17.56
N PHE A 471 6.66 -14.63 17.36
CA PHE A 471 6.59 -15.66 18.39
C PHE A 471 7.86 -16.50 18.51
N GLU A 472 8.93 -16.16 17.78
CA GLU A 472 10.20 -16.91 17.73
C GLU A 472 9.97 -18.43 17.52
N SER A 473 8.96 -18.78 16.73
CA SER A 473 8.52 -20.15 16.56
C SER A 473 8.59 -20.54 15.09
N SER A 474 9.01 -21.77 14.82
CA SER A 474 8.84 -22.38 13.50
C SER A 474 7.60 -23.27 13.51
N PHE A 475 6.71 -23.01 12.57
CA PHE A 475 5.56 -23.87 12.28
C PHE A 475 5.62 -24.30 10.83
N THR A 476 5.56 -25.60 10.62
CA THR A 476 5.60 -26.20 9.29
C THR A 476 4.22 -26.80 8.99
N PRO A 477 3.37 -26.10 8.23
CA PRO A 477 2.04 -26.58 7.89
C PRO A 477 2.11 -27.74 6.90
N ILE A 478 1.14 -28.64 7.03
CA ILE A 478 0.89 -29.70 6.05
C ILE A 478 0.20 -29.08 4.82
N SER A 479 -0.76 -28.17 5.03
CA SER A 479 -1.59 -27.55 4.01
C SER A 479 -0.98 -26.25 3.45
N ARG A 480 -0.24 -26.35 2.34
CA ARG A 480 0.48 -25.19 1.75
C ARG A 480 -0.11 -24.61 0.47
N PHE A 481 -0.92 -25.38 -0.25
CA PHE A 481 -1.32 -25.04 -1.63
C PHE A 481 -2.57 -24.16 -1.75
N GLY A 482 -3.38 -24.02 -0.70
CA GLY A 482 -4.57 -23.15 -0.74
C GLY A 482 -5.69 -23.63 -1.68
N ILE A 483 -5.71 -24.92 -2.04
CA ILE A 483 -6.74 -25.52 -2.91
C ILE A 483 -7.57 -26.60 -2.22
N GLY A 484 -7.14 -27.08 -1.04
CA GLY A 484 -7.72 -28.26 -0.37
C GLY A 484 -9.21 -28.12 -0.06
N ILE A 485 -9.71 -26.91 0.17
CA ILE A 485 -11.14 -26.71 0.45
C ILE A 485 -12.04 -27.06 -0.74
N LEU A 486 -11.55 -26.87 -1.98
CA LEU A 486 -12.30 -27.19 -3.19
C LEU A 486 -12.56 -28.69 -3.34
N SER A 487 -11.72 -29.53 -2.73
CA SER A 487 -11.92 -30.98 -2.72
C SER A 487 -13.23 -31.39 -2.03
N CYS A 488 -13.77 -30.56 -1.14
CA CYS A 488 -15.03 -30.83 -0.44
C CYS A 488 -16.22 -30.82 -1.40
N PHE A 489 -16.16 -30.03 -2.47
CA PHE A 489 -17.23 -30.00 -3.47
C PHE A 489 -17.29 -31.25 -4.35
N MET A 490 -16.35 -32.21 -4.19
CA MET A 490 -16.54 -33.56 -4.72
C MET A 490 -17.63 -34.36 -3.97
N VAL A 491 -17.95 -33.97 -2.74
CA VAL A 491 -18.86 -34.72 -1.84
C VAL A 491 -20.02 -33.89 -1.30
N CYS A 492 -20.05 -32.57 -1.51
CA CYS A 492 -21.15 -31.69 -1.09
C CYS A 492 -21.49 -30.61 -2.13
N ASP A 493 -22.75 -30.16 -2.17
CA ASP A 493 -23.21 -29.03 -2.99
C ASP A 493 -23.01 -27.66 -2.31
N SER A 494 -22.98 -27.65 -0.97
CA SER A 494 -22.77 -26.44 -0.16
C SER A 494 -22.00 -26.79 1.12
N MET A 495 -21.44 -25.75 1.75
CA MET A 495 -20.67 -25.87 2.98
C MET A 495 -21.04 -24.75 3.95
N GLU A 496 -21.26 -25.11 5.20
CA GLU A 496 -21.46 -24.15 6.30
C GLU A 496 -20.21 -24.11 7.17
N VAL A 497 -19.64 -22.94 7.38
CA VAL A 497 -18.48 -22.74 8.24
C VAL A 497 -18.83 -21.82 9.39
N THR A 498 -18.62 -22.30 10.61
CA THR A 498 -18.71 -21.49 11.83
C THR A 498 -17.34 -21.45 12.47
N THR A 499 -16.80 -20.25 12.70
CA THR A 499 -15.42 -20.07 13.14
C THR A 499 -15.30 -18.87 14.07
N ARG A 500 -14.29 -18.90 14.93
CA ARG A 500 -13.94 -17.78 15.81
C ARG A 500 -12.44 -17.78 16.00
N ARG A 501 -11.78 -16.68 15.63
CA ARG A 501 -10.32 -16.56 15.72
C ARG A 501 -9.87 -16.11 17.10
N ILE A 502 -8.80 -16.72 17.59
CA ILE A 502 -8.08 -16.26 18.78
C ILE A 502 -6.97 -15.32 18.32
N ARG A 503 -6.89 -14.14 18.93
CA ARG A 503 -5.85 -13.13 18.65
C ARG A 503 -4.73 -13.20 19.66
N GLU A 504 -5.10 -13.22 20.94
CA GLU A 504 -4.16 -13.21 22.07
C GLU A 504 -4.63 -14.14 23.21
N LYS A 505 -3.89 -14.11 24.31
CA LYS A 505 -4.14 -14.91 25.52
C LYS A 505 -5.59 -14.88 25.99
N PHE A 506 -6.24 -13.72 25.91
CA PHE A 506 -7.63 -13.51 26.37
C PHE A 506 -8.52 -12.79 25.35
N GLU A 507 -8.03 -12.57 24.13
CA GLU A 507 -8.76 -11.82 23.10
C GLU A 507 -9.15 -12.74 21.94
N CYS A 508 -10.41 -12.66 21.53
CA CYS A 508 -10.96 -13.38 20.40
C CYS A 508 -11.73 -12.42 19.50
N ASP A 509 -11.72 -12.70 18.20
CA ASP A 509 -12.62 -12.10 17.24
C ASP A 509 -14.08 -12.47 17.53
N GLU A 510 -15.01 -11.72 16.94
CA GLU A 510 -16.41 -12.10 16.88
C GLU A 510 -16.58 -13.45 16.15
N ALA A 511 -17.58 -14.22 16.57
CA ALA A 511 -17.88 -15.50 15.91
C ALA A 511 -18.51 -15.24 14.54
N LEU A 512 -18.01 -15.92 13.52
CA LEU A 512 -18.47 -15.80 12.14
C LEU A 512 -19.22 -17.08 11.75
N HIS A 513 -20.30 -16.89 10.99
CA HIS A 513 -21.03 -17.96 10.34
C HIS A 513 -21.19 -17.61 8.86
N ILE A 514 -20.64 -18.45 7.99
CA ILE A 514 -20.68 -18.26 6.54
C ILE A 514 -21.22 -19.51 5.85
N SER A 515 -21.94 -19.29 4.75
CA SER A 515 -22.36 -20.35 3.83
C SER A 515 -21.63 -20.17 2.51
N ILE A 516 -21.03 -21.25 2.02
CA ILE A 516 -20.31 -21.28 0.75
C ILE A 516 -21.05 -22.28 -0.14
N GLU A 517 -21.64 -21.75 -1.21
CA GLU A 517 -22.25 -22.56 -2.25
C GLU A 517 -21.26 -22.70 -3.41
N VAL A 518 -21.27 -23.85 -4.08
CA VAL A 518 -20.62 -23.96 -5.39
C VAL A 518 -21.23 -22.87 -6.27
N MET A 519 -20.40 -22.05 -6.92
CA MET A 519 -20.86 -21.26 -8.07
C MET A 519 -21.33 -22.24 -9.15
N LYS A 520 -22.56 -22.77 -9.03
CA LYS A 520 -23.32 -23.26 -10.17
C LYS A 520 -23.60 -22.01 -10.98
N VAL A 521 -22.64 -21.68 -11.86
CA VAL A 521 -22.89 -20.74 -12.94
C VAL A 521 -24.16 -21.24 -13.60
N PHE A 522 -25.24 -20.48 -13.46
CA PHE A 522 -26.50 -20.72 -14.14
C PHE A 522 -26.19 -21.06 -15.61
N LEU A 523 -26.85 -22.11 -16.10
CA LEU A 523 -26.81 -22.58 -17.48
C LEU A 523 -26.85 -21.45 -18.51
#